data_AF-A0A2S1T286-F1
#
_entry.id   AF-A0A2S1T286-F1
#
_cell.length_a   1.000
_cell.length_b   1.000
_cell.length_c   1.000
_cell.angle_alpha   90.00
_cell.angle_beta   90.00
_cell.angle_gamma   90.00
#
_symmetry.space_group_name_H-M   'P 1'
#
loop_
_entity.id
_entity.type
_entity.pdbx_description
1 polymer ?
#
loop_
_entity_poly.entity_id
_entity_poly.type
_entity_poly.pdbx_seq_one_letter_code
_entity_poly.pdbx_strand_id
1 'polypeptide(L)'
;MTVYDYRPIYGGALIDPGLNGGQVSRIDLYATPDRNGTVAATAGPAVRQRSTVYRFALPDNLPDGRYWCTVTFTPGKDLPPVTDRTVKVDLPRGNGLLASAEQVADKLGVPLPLTAQQRESFRDAITDAQADVVTYLGRPVVPQPRTLLGAHALFGYDLDDAQAWPIHDLDDVVSVVSHVDNLDGTYDVQLLVGLDGAAEEPIVRYIVTHAAESIRNKPSATEGTRRVTSVSAEGQSISYEGAPAAGQAGAPPELNSLAGYRKYLYRPIPVVPAVPWPYGRGRRYSRW
;
A
#
# COMPACT_ATOMS: atom_id res chain seq x y z
N MET A 1 7.49 15.29 1.27
CA MET A 1 8.11 14.66 0.09
C MET A 1 7.27 13.47 -0.35
N THR A 2 6.54 13.60 -1.46
CA THR A 2 5.75 12.49 -2.02
C THR A 2 6.65 11.55 -2.82
N VAL A 3 6.50 10.24 -2.64
CA VAL A 3 7.30 9.23 -3.36
C VAL A 3 6.46 8.40 -4.33
N TYR A 4 7.07 8.02 -5.44
CA TYR A 4 6.49 7.13 -6.45
C TYR A 4 7.44 5.98 -6.76
N ASP A 5 7.01 4.76 -6.45
CA ASP A 5 7.75 3.53 -6.78
C ASP A 5 7.33 3.03 -8.16
N TYR A 6 8.31 2.92 -9.05
CA TYR A 6 8.20 2.51 -10.44
C TYR A 6 8.84 1.13 -10.65
N ARG A 7 8.21 0.31 -11.49
CA ARG A 7 8.74 -0.99 -11.93
C ARG A 7 8.95 -0.97 -13.45
N PRO A 8 10.21 -0.95 -13.93
CA PRO A 8 10.49 -0.89 -15.36
C PRO A 8 10.04 -2.16 -16.08
N ILE A 9 9.30 -1.99 -17.18
CA ILE A 9 8.89 -3.07 -18.07
C ILE A 9 9.49 -2.83 -19.45
N TYR A 10 10.21 -3.82 -19.99
CA TYR A 10 10.79 -3.76 -21.32
C TYR A 10 10.56 -5.09 -22.04
N GLY A 11 10.05 -5.04 -23.27
CA GLY A 11 9.73 -6.25 -24.04
C GLY A 11 8.65 -7.14 -23.40
N GLY A 12 7.78 -6.58 -22.56
CA GLY A 12 6.74 -7.33 -21.84
C GLY A 12 7.22 -8.03 -20.56
N ALA A 13 8.48 -7.85 -20.16
CA ALA A 13 9.03 -8.41 -18.93
C ALA A 13 9.45 -7.31 -17.95
N LEU A 14 9.34 -7.59 -16.65
CA LEU A 14 9.96 -6.77 -15.61
C LEU A 14 11.48 -6.87 -15.75
N ILE A 15 12.16 -5.73 -15.73
CA ILE A 15 13.62 -5.66 -15.82
C ILE A 15 14.20 -4.86 -14.66
N ASP A 16 15.48 -5.09 -14.38
CA ASP A 16 16.26 -4.29 -13.43
C ASP A 16 17.38 -3.54 -14.18
N PRO A 17 17.12 -2.29 -14.63
CA PRO A 17 18.09 -1.49 -15.37
C PRO A 17 19.48 -1.40 -14.72
N GLY A 18 19.53 -1.15 -13.41
CA GLY A 18 20.76 -0.94 -12.66
C GLY A 18 21.68 -2.16 -12.63
N LEU A 19 21.14 -3.38 -12.65
CA LEU A 19 21.97 -4.60 -12.75
C LEU A 19 22.65 -4.72 -14.12
N ASN A 20 22.01 -4.20 -15.17
CA ASN A 20 22.52 -4.26 -16.54
C ASN A 20 23.31 -3.00 -16.95
N GLY A 21 23.66 -2.13 -16.01
CA GLY A 21 24.34 -0.86 -16.30
C GLY A 21 23.46 0.22 -16.94
N GLY A 22 22.13 0.05 -16.89
CA GLY A 22 21.12 1.03 -17.25
C GLY A 22 20.66 1.87 -16.06
N GLN A 23 19.68 2.76 -16.27
CA GLN A 23 19.14 3.64 -15.23
C GLN A 23 17.71 4.10 -15.51
N VAL A 24 16.96 4.42 -14.46
CA VAL A 24 15.65 5.09 -14.56
C VAL A 24 15.86 6.58 -14.36
N SER A 25 15.79 7.35 -15.44
CA SER A 25 16.35 8.71 -15.48
C SER A 25 15.35 9.81 -15.17
N ARG A 26 14.09 9.67 -15.58
CA ARG A 26 13.13 10.78 -15.48
C ARG A 26 11.68 10.29 -15.45
N ILE A 27 10.84 11.00 -14.71
CA ILE A 27 9.38 10.95 -14.82
C ILE A 27 8.86 12.36 -15.09
N ASP A 28 8.04 12.50 -16.13
CA ASP A 28 7.31 13.73 -16.43
C ASP A 28 5.82 13.50 -16.14
N LEU A 29 5.17 14.43 -15.45
CA LEU A 29 3.78 14.37 -15.01
C LEU A 29 2.95 15.35 -15.83
N TYR A 30 1.85 14.87 -16.40
CA TYR A 30 0.91 15.66 -17.19
C TYR A 30 -0.46 15.67 -16.53
N ALA A 31 -1.16 16.80 -16.62
CA ALA A 31 -2.51 16.95 -16.08
C ALA A 31 -3.60 16.38 -17.02
N THR A 32 -3.24 15.87 -18.20
CA THR A 32 -4.17 15.35 -19.20
C THR A 32 -3.77 13.94 -19.68
N PRO A 33 -4.76 13.11 -20.06
CA PRO A 33 -4.51 11.74 -20.52
C PRO A 33 -3.67 11.67 -21.79
N ASP A 34 -3.81 12.66 -22.67
CA ASP A 34 -3.05 12.70 -23.92
C ASP A 34 -1.57 13.02 -23.69
N ARG A 35 -1.19 13.46 -22.49
CA ARG A 35 0.17 13.88 -22.14
C ARG A 35 0.68 14.99 -23.06
N ASN A 36 -0.27 15.83 -23.50
CA ASN A 36 -0.03 16.96 -24.37
C ASN A 36 -0.10 18.24 -23.54
N GLY A 37 0.82 19.16 -23.80
CA GLY A 37 0.90 20.45 -23.12
C GLY A 37 2.06 20.54 -22.12
N THR A 38 1.97 21.53 -21.24
CA THR A 38 3.02 21.84 -20.26
C THR A 38 3.14 20.72 -19.24
N VAL A 39 4.37 20.27 -18.99
CA VAL A 39 4.67 19.31 -17.93
C VAL A 39 4.34 19.96 -16.59
N ALA A 40 3.47 19.32 -15.81
CA ALA A 40 3.07 19.81 -14.49
C ALA A 40 4.22 19.68 -13.48
N ALA A 41 4.99 18.60 -13.57
CA ALA A 41 6.22 18.40 -12.82
C ALA A 41 7.13 17.38 -13.51
N THR A 42 8.43 17.51 -13.28
CA THR A 42 9.44 16.52 -13.66
C THR A 42 10.20 16.11 -12.40
N ALA A 43 10.50 14.82 -12.28
CA ALA A 43 11.37 14.30 -11.24
C ALA A 43 12.39 13.29 -11.80
N GLY A 44 13.51 13.11 -11.11
CA GLY A 44 14.55 12.16 -11.49
C GLY A 44 15.97 12.68 -11.20
N PRO A 45 16.99 11.79 -11.23
CA PRO A 45 16.90 10.35 -11.47
C PRO A 45 16.23 9.58 -10.32
N ALA A 46 15.65 8.41 -10.62
CA ALA A 46 15.07 7.56 -9.58
C ALA A 46 16.15 6.76 -8.85
N VAL A 47 15.96 6.57 -7.54
CA VAL A 47 16.86 5.77 -6.71
C VAL A 47 16.40 4.31 -6.69
N ARG A 48 17.28 3.37 -7.05
CA ARG A 48 17.00 1.93 -6.95
C ARG A 48 16.83 1.57 -5.47
N GLN A 49 15.63 1.12 -5.08
CA GLN A 49 15.33 0.71 -3.71
C GLN A 49 15.66 -0.76 -3.48
N ARG A 50 15.22 -1.62 -4.41
CA ARG A 50 15.46 -3.06 -4.43
C ARG A 50 15.39 -3.56 -5.87
N SER A 51 15.61 -4.86 -6.06
CA SER A 51 15.49 -5.49 -7.38
C SER A 51 14.19 -5.07 -8.08
N THR A 52 14.30 -4.55 -9.31
CA THR A 52 13.17 -4.08 -10.17
C THR A 52 12.32 -2.91 -9.65
N VAL A 53 12.66 -2.27 -8.51
CA VAL A 53 11.87 -1.17 -7.93
C VAL A 53 12.71 0.11 -7.79
N TYR A 54 12.22 1.18 -8.41
CA TYR A 54 12.89 2.48 -8.52
C TYR A 54 12.00 3.58 -7.96
N ARG A 55 12.53 4.38 -7.04
CA ARG A 55 11.76 5.42 -6.35
C ARG A 55 12.07 6.80 -6.90
N PHE A 56 11.02 7.52 -7.30
CA PHE A 56 11.07 8.95 -7.60
C PHE A 56 10.64 9.76 -6.38
N ALA A 57 11.37 10.83 -6.09
CA ALA A 57 10.93 11.90 -5.20
C ALA A 57 10.15 12.94 -6.02
N LEU A 58 8.83 13.00 -5.82
CA LEU A 58 7.97 13.96 -6.50
C LEU A 58 7.93 15.29 -5.73
N PRO A 59 7.77 16.43 -6.43
CA PRO A 59 7.62 17.73 -5.79
C PRO A 59 6.38 17.79 -4.88
N ASP A 60 6.52 18.43 -3.71
CA ASP A 60 5.44 18.53 -2.72
C ASP A 60 4.39 19.60 -3.03
N ASN A 61 4.66 20.46 -4.02
CA ASN A 61 3.78 21.56 -4.41
C ASN A 61 2.76 21.18 -5.50
N LEU A 62 2.64 19.90 -5.83
CA LEU A 62 1.70 19.42 -6.83
C LEU A 62 0.26 19.44 -6.28
N PRO A 63 -0.70 20.02 -7.02
CA PRO A 63 -2.12 19.93 -6.66
C PRO A 63 -2.62 18.47 -6.58
N ASP A 64 -3.60 18.23 -5.71
CA ASP A 64 -4.32 16.98 -5.61
C ASP A 64 -5.02 16.60 -6.93
N GLY A 65 -4.81 15.37 -7.38
CA GLY A 65 -5.46 14.82 -8.56
C GLY A 65 -4.64 13.72 -9.25
N ARG A 66 -5.17 13.27 -10.39
CA ARG A 66 -4.50 12.31 -11.26
C ARG A 66 -3.55 13.00 -12.22
N TYR A 67 -2.36 12.43 -12.35
CA TYR A 67 -1.37 12.78 -13.34
C TYR A 67 -1.05 11.58 -14.22
N TRP A 68 -0.94 11.83 -15.52
CA TRP A 68 -0.50 10.85 -16.50
C TRP A 68 0.99 11.01 -16.70
N CYS A 69 1.73 9.91 -16.61
CA CYS A 69 3.18 9.99 -16.55
C CYS A 69 3.82 9.49 -17.84
N THR A 70 4.99 10.04 -18.13
CA THR A 70 5.97 9.42 -19.02
C THR A 70 7.25 9.14 -18.25
N VAL A 71 7.61 7.88 -18.09
CA VAL A 71 8.85 7.47 -17.44
C VAL A 71 9.89 7.15 -18.50
N THR A 72 11.05 7.78 -18.42
CA THR A 72 12.19 7.49 -19.31
C THR A 72 13.23 6.67 -18.55
N PHE A 73 13.63 5.54 -19.11
CA PHE A 73 14.67 4.68 -18.56
C PHE A 73 15.51 4.03 -19.66
N THR A 74 16.74 3.66 -19.32
CA THR A 74 17.67 2.94 -20.19
C THR A 74 17.75 1.49 -19.71
N PRO A 75 17.33 0.47 -20.48
CA PRO A 75 17.21 -0.91 -20.01
C PRO A 75 18.53 -1.59 -19.60
N GLY A 76 19.65 -1.15 -20.16
CA GLY A 76 20.97 -1.71 -19.93
C GLY A 76 22.04 -0.90 -20.66
N LYS A 77 23.30 -1.23 -20.41
CA LYS A 77 24.45 -0.60 -21.06
C LYS A 77 24.32 -0.75 -22.58
N ASP A 78 24.53 0.35 -23.29
CA ASP A 78 24.50 0.45 -24.76
C ASP A 78 23.12 0.21 -25.41
N LEU A 79 22.04 0.15 -24.63
CA LEU A 79 20.66 0.13 -25.15
C LEU A 79 20.09 1.55 -25.23
N PRO A 80 19.20 1.83 -26.21
CA PRO A 80 18.57 3.15 -26.32
C PRO A 80 17.61 3.40 -25.14
N PRO A 81 17.41 4.66 -24.75
CA PRO A 81 16.41 5.02 -23.76
C PRO A 81 15.00 4.71 -24.28
N VAL A 82 14.15 4.24 -23.38
CA VAL A 82 12.75 3.87 -23.62
C VAL A 82 11.86 4.76 -22.80
N THR A 83 10.70 5.12 -23.35
CA THR A 83 9.67 5.88 -22.66
C THR A 83 8.45 4.99 -22.40
N ASP A 84 8.15 4.77 -21.13
CA ASP A 84 6.92 4.13 -20.68
C ASP A 84 5.83 5.19 -20.47
N ARG A 85 4.68 4.99 -21.13
CA ARG A 85 3.51 5.87 -21.03
C ARG A 85 2.34 5.21 -20.31
N THR A 86 2.49 3.99 -19.80
CA THR A 86 1.40 3.25 -19.15
C THR A 86 1.14 3.70 -17.71
N VAL A 87 2.03 4.52 -17.17
CA VAL A 87 2.02 4.95 -15.78
C VAL A 87 1.05 6.10 -15.52
N LYS A 88 0.35 6.01 -14.39
CA LYS A 88 -0.42 7.10 -13.78
C LYS A 88 -0.07 7.26 -12.30
N VAL A 89 -0.12 8.49 -11.80
CA VAL A 89 0.10 8.84 -10.40
C VAL A 89 -1.10 9.62 -9.89
N ASP A 90 -1.73 9.10 -8.84
CA ASP A 90 -2.82 9.81 -8.16
C ASP A 90 -2.29 10.44 -6.86
N LEU A 91 -2.56 11.74 -6.70
CA LEU A 91 -2.22 12.59 -5.55
C LEU A 91 -3.52 13.07 -4.85
N PRO A 92 -3.53 13.31 -3.53
CA PRO A 92 -2.42 13.21 -2.61
C PRO A 92 -2.24 11.77 -2.13
N ARG A 93 -1.00 11.30 -2.11
CA ARG A 93 -0.63 10.04 -1.44
C ARG A 93 -0.39 10.22 0.07
N GLY A 94 -0.47 11.47 0.57
CA GLY A 94 0.05 11.87 1.88
C GLY A 94 -0.94 11.86 3.06
N ASN A 95 -2.19 11.45 2.87
CA ASN A 95 -3.21 11.54 3.93
C ASN A 95 -3.38 10.24 4.75
N GLY A 96 -2.43 9.29 4.64
CA GLY A 96 -2.57 7.98 5.27
C GLY A 96 -3.65 7.09 4.65
N LEU A 97 -4.09 7.40 3.42
CA LEU A 97 -5.02 6.58 2.65
C LEU A 97 -4.25 5.73 1.63
N LEU A 98 -4.60 4.45 1.54
CA LEU A 98 -3.98 3.50 0.61
C LEU A 98 -4.50 3.59 -0.83
N ALA A 99 -5.60 4.31 -1.04
CA ALA A 99 -6.23 4.51 -2.34
C ALA A 99 -6.59 5.98 -2.54
N SER A 100 -6.66 6.41 -3.81
CA SER A 100 -7.09 7.76 -4.17
C SER A 100 -8.58 7.82 -4.53
N ALA A 101 -9.17 9.00 -4.40
CA ALA A 101 -10.53 9.26 -4.86
C ALA A 101 -10.68 8.99 -6.37
N GLU A 102 -9.64 9.29 -7.15
CA GLU A 102 -9.58 9.09 -8.59
C GLU A 102 -9.59 7.60 -8.98
N GLN A 103 -9.01 6.71 -8.16
CA GLN A 103 -9.11 5.25 -8.36
C GLN A 103 -10.54 4.76 -8.13
N VAL A 104 -11.24 5.30 -7.12
CA VAL A 104 -12.64 4.97 -6.87
C VAL A 104 -13.54 5.52 -7.98
N ALA A 105 -13.26 6.72 -8.48
CA ALA A 105 -13.96 7.32 -9.62
C ALA A 105 -13.89 6.45 -10.87
N ASP A 106 -12.70 5.92 -11.22
CA ASP A 106 -12.54 4.98 -12.34
C ASP A 106 -13.44 3.75 -12.16
N LYS A 107 -13.49 3.20 -10.95
CA LYS A 107 -14.28 2.00 -10.64
C LYS A 107 -15.78 2.26 -10.75
N LEU A 108 -16.21 3.49 -10.47
CA LEU A 108 -17.59 3.95 -10.57
C LEU A 108 -17.97 4.46 -11.97
N GLY A 109 -16.99 4.68 -12.86
CA GLY A 109 -17.23 5.31 -14.17
C GLY A 109 -17.53 6.81 -14.08
N VAL A 110 -17.09 7.48 -13.01
CA VAL A 110 -17.27 8.92 -12.82
C VAL A 110 -16.21 9.67 -13.63
N PRO A 111 -16.60 10.63 -14.48
CA PRO A 111 -15.64 11.38 -15.29
C PRO A 111 -14.75 12.27 -14.42
N LEU A 112 -13.48 12.39 -14.82
CA LEU A 112 -12.51 13.31 -14.21
C LEU A 112 -12.53 14.66 -14.95
N PRO A 113 -12.21 15.79 -14.29
CA PRO A 113 -11.77 15.93 -12.90
C PRO A 113 -12.93 15.85 -11.89
N LEU A 114 -12.64 15.34 -10.69
CA LEU A 114 -13.62 15.30 -9.60
C LEU A 114 -13.86 16.71 -9.03
N THR A 115 -15.11 16.97 -8.63
CA THR A 115 -15.39 18.14 -7.79
C THR A 115 -14.83 17.93 -6.38
N ALA A 116 -14.59 19.03 -5.64
CA ALA A 116 -14.09 18.95 -4.27
C ALA A 116 -15.00 18.09 -3.37
N GLN A 117 -16.32 18.25 -3.51
CA GLN A 117 -17.31 17.47 -2.76
C GLN A 117 -17.29 15.98 -3.12
N GLN A 118 -17.15 15.63 -4.40
CA GLN A 118 -17.01 14.23 -4.83
C GLN A 118 -15.74 13.61 -4.25
N ARG A 119 -14.63 14.34 -4.32
CA ARG A 119 -13.33 13.90 -3.80
C ARG A 119 -13.38 13.65 -2.29
N GLU A 120 -14.01 14.53 -1.53
CA GLU A 120 -14.21 14.37 -0.09
C GLU A 120 -15.08 13.14 0.22
N SER A 121 -16.23 12.99 -0.46
CA SER A 121 -17.10 11.83 -0.25
C SER A 121 -16.42 10.49 -0.58
N PHE A 122 -15.54 10.48 -1.59
CA PHE A 122 -14.76 9.29 -1.93
C PHE A 122 -13.65 9.02 -0.91
N ARG A 123 -13.02 10.06 -0.35
CA ARG A 123 -12.04 9.92 0.75
C ARG A 123 -12.68 9.30 1.98
N ASP A 124 -13.89 9.71 2.35
CA ASP A 124 -14.61 9.14 3.50
C ASP A 124 -14.86 7.64 3.28
N ALA A 125 -15.37 7.27 2.10
CA ALA A 125 -15.63 5.86 1.77
C ALA A 125 -14.34 5.00 1.75
N ILE A 126 -13.22 5.58 1.32
CA ILE A 126 -11.91 4.92 1.38
C ILE A 126 -11.46 4.74 2.83
N THR A 127 -11.67 5.75 3.67
CA THR A 127 -11.29 5.72 5.09
C THR A 127 -12.05 4.62 5.82
N ASP A 128 -13.36 4.50 5.60
CA ASP A 128 -14.20 3.45 6.16
C ASP A 128 -13.73 2.06 5.71
N ALA A 129 -13.52 1.88 4.40
CA ALA A 129 -13.04 0.61 3.85
C ALA A 129 -11.65 0.23 4.37
N GLN A 130 -10.77 1.21 4.58
CA GLN A 130 -9.46 0.98 5.17
C GLN A 130 -9.56 0.60 6.65
N ALA A 131 -10.46 1.22 7.41
CA ALA A 131 -10.71 0.88 8.81
C ALA A 131 -11.18 -0.58 8.94
N ASP A 132 -12.09 -1.04 8.07
CA ASP A 132 -12.53 -2.44 8.05
C ASP A 132 -11.36 -3.41 7.85
N VAL A 133 -10.42 -3.07 6.94
CA VAL A 133 -9.22 -3.88 6.71
C VAL A 133 -8.31 -3.88 7.94
N VAL A 134 -8.04 -2.71 8.54
CA VAL A 134 -7.21 -2.59 9.74
C VAL A 134 -7.78 -3.45 10.88
N THR A 135 -9.10 -3.35 11.12
CA THR A 135 -9.79 -4.16 12.13
C THR A 135 -9.69 -5.65 11.83
N TYR A 136 -9.87 -6.05 10.57
CA TYR A 136 -9.80 -7.46 10.19
C TYR A 136 -8.39 -8.06 10.29
N LEU A 137 -7.37 -7.29 9.89
CA LEU A 137 -5.98 -7.72 9.92
C LEU A 137 -5.38 -7.66 11.33
N GLY A 138 -5.95 -6.85 12.22
CA GLY A 138 -5.45 -6.64 13.58
C GLY A 138 -4.09 -5.95 13.62
N ARG A 139 -3.77 -5.15 12.60
CA ARG A 139 -2.52 -4.37 12.49
C ARG A 139 -2.70 -3.12 11.64
N PRO A 140 -1.84 -2.09 11.83
CA PRO A 140 -1.81 -0.92 10.95
C PRO A 140 -1.43 -1.33 9.51
N VAL A 141 -2.18 -0.83 8.53
CA VAL A 141 -1.89 -0.97 7.08
C VAL A 141 -1.13 0.22 6.51
N VAL A 142 -0.95 1.26 7.32
CA VAL A 142 -0.02 2.35 7.09
C VAL A 142 1.04 2.24 8.18
N PRO A 143 2.32 2.02 7.84
CA PRO A 143 3.36 1.87 8.84
C PRO A 143 3.47 3.12 9.72
N GLN A 144 3.48 2.91 11.03
CA GLN A 144 3.54 3.99 12.02
C GLN A 144 5.00 4.24 12.43
N PRO A 145 5.45 5.51 12.47
CA PRO A 145 6.78 5.84 12.96
C PRO A 145 6.86 5.57 14.46
N ARG A 146 7.95 4.90 14.87
CA ARG A 146 8.29 4.64 16.26
C ARG A 146 9.76 4.90 16.47
N THR A 147 10.11 5.49 17.61
CA THR A 147 11.52 5.71 17.97
C THR A 147 11.88 4.83 19.15
N LEU A 148 13.01 4.12 19.02
CA LEU A 148 13.71 3.52 20.16
C LEU A 148 14.80 4.49 20.59
N LEU A 149 14.86 4.81 21.88
CA LEU A 149 15.86 5.70 22.44
C LEU A 149 16.84 4.90 23.26
N GLY A 150 18.14 5.18 23.10
CA GLY A 150 19.20 4.54 23.87
C GLY A 150 19.21 3.00 23.75
N ALA A 151 18.92 2.46 22.57
CA ALA A 151 18.87 1.01 22.34
C ALA A 151 20.26 0.43 22.06
N HIS A 152 20.52 -0.78 22.56
CA HIS A 152 21.69 -1.55 22.16
C HIS A 152 21.34 -2.52 21.03
N ALA A 153 22.16 -2.52 19.98
CA ALA A 153 22.03 -3.48 18.90
C ALA A 153 22.42 -4.90 19.38
N LEU A 154 21.69 -5.91 18.91
CA LEU A 154 22.01 -7.31 19.12
C LEU A 154 23.25 -7.68 18.30
N PHE A 155 24.20 -8.34 18.96
CA PHE A 155 25.47 -8.70 18.35
C PHE A 155 25.28 -9.62 17.13
N GLY A 156 25.93 -9.26 16.01
CA GLY A 156 25.99 -10.06 14.79
C GLY A 156 24.92 -9.75 13.74
N TYR A 157 24.03 -8.78 13.98
CA TYR A 157 23.06 -8.29 12.99
C TYR A 157 23.50 -6.94 12.41
N ASP A 158 23.05 -6.65 11.19
CA ASP A 158 23.23 -5.35 10.55
C ASP A 158 22.35 -4.30 11.24
N LEU A 159 22.83 -3.07 11.44
CA LEU A 159 22.07 -2.01 12.13
C LEU A 159 20.82 -1.58 11.34
N ASP A 160 20.81 -1.80 10.02
CA ASP A 160 19.64 -1.57 9.17
C ASP A 160 18.64 -2.73 9.22
N ASP A 161 19.00 -3.87 9.82
CA ASP A 161 18.09 -4.99 10.04
C ASP A 161 17.23 -4.73 11.29
N ALA A 162 15.92 -4.91 11.15
CA ALA A 162 14.99 -4.85 12.29
C ALA A 162 15.34 -5.87 13.38
N GLN A 163 15.96 -7.01 13.01
CA GLN A 163 16.41 -8.04 13.96
C GLN A 163 17.55 -7.56 14.87
N ALA A 164 18.27 -6.50 14.53
CA ALA A 164 19.30 -5.94 15.39
C ALA A 164 18.72 -5.25 16.63
N TRP A 165 17.43 -4.92 16.65
CA TRP A 165 16.87 -4.05 17.67
C TRP A 165 15.92 -4.80 18.63
N PRO A 166 15.89 -4.44 19.92
CA PRO A 166 15.01 -5.07 20.91
C PRO A 166 13.57 -4.57 20.78
N ILE A 167 12.90 -4.96 19.70
CA ILE A 167 11.55 -4.53 19.36
C ILE A 167 10.54 -5.48 20.01
N HIS A 168 9.59 -4.95 20.78
CA HIS A 168 8.54 -5.75 21.42
C HIS A 168 7.39 -6.12 20.46
N ASP A 169 7.28 -5.46 19.31
CA ASP A 169 6.29 -5.72 18.27
C ASP A 169 6.76 -6.80 17.27
N LEU A 170 7.38 -7.89 17.76
CA LEU A 170 7.94 -8.98 16.92
C LEU A 170 6.90 -9.64 15.99
N ASP A 171 5.62 -9.50 16.33
CA ASP A 171 4.51 -10.05 15.55
C ASP A 171 4.17 -9.19 14.33
N ASP A 172 4.74 -7.99 14.17
CA ASP A 172 4.46 -7.07 13.07
C ASP A 172 5.62 -6.91 12.08
N VAL A 173 5.35 -6.29 10.93
CA VAL A 173 6.40 -5.91 9.99
C VAL A 173 7.10 -4.67 10.51
N VAL A 174 8.43 -4.72 10.61
CA VAL A 174 9.24 -3.59 11.08
C VAL A 174 10.35 -3.31 10.07
N SER A 175 10.52 -2.03 9.72
CA SER A 175 11.65 -1.56 8.93
C SER A 175 12.39 -0.45 9.66
N VAL A 176 13.72 -0.52 9.68
CA VAL A 176 14.58 0.55 10.19
C VAL A 176 14.64 1.67 9.14
N VAL A 177 14.37 2.90 9.56
CA VAL A 177 14.44 4.09 8.70
C VAL A 177 15.81 4.74 8.81
N SER A 178 16.29 4.88 10.04
CA SER A 178 17.58 5.49 10.35
C SER A 178 17.98 5.17 11.78
N HIS A 179 19.27 5.17 12.06
CA HIS A 179 19.81 5.08 13.40
C HIS A 179 20.86 6.19 13.62
N VAL A 180 20.97 6.68 14.85
CA VAL A 180 21.96 7.67 15.27
C VAL A 180 22.74 7.09 16.43
N ASP A 181 24.07 7.12 16.33
CA ASP A 181 24.96 6.65 17.39
C ASP A 181 25.10 7.72 18.48
N ASN A 182 24.96 7.30 19.73
CA ASN A 182 25.10 8.12 20.92
C ASN A 182 26.49 7.92 21.53
N LEU A 183 26.98 8.94 22.25
CA LEU A 183 28.32 8.92 22.85
C LEU A 183 28.54 7.83 23.91
N ASP A 184 27.45 7.23 24.42
CA ASP A 184 27.44 6.13 25.39
C ASP A 184 27.45 4.73 24.73
N GLY A 185 27.55 4.65 23.40
CA GLY A 185 27.52 3.41 22.63
C GLY A 185 26.12 2.80 22.49
N THR A 186 25.08 3.60 22.73
CA THR A 186 23.69 3.28 22.41
C THR A 186 23.26 3.92 21.09
N TYR A 187 22.11 3.54 20.56
CA TYR A 187 21.56 4.11 19.34
C TYR A 187 20.13 4.63 19.54
N ASP A 188 19.85 5.77 18.94
CA ASP A 188 18.50 6.26 18.73
C ASP A 188 18.03 5.82 17.34
N VAL A 189 17.01 4.97 17.29
CA VAL A 189 16.60 4.27 16.07
C VAL A 189 15.17 4.67 15.71
N GLN A 190 15.00 5.16 14.48
CA GLN A 190 13.70 5.41 13.88
C GLN A 190 13.26 4.16 13.12
N LEU A 191 12.08 3.67 13.47
CA LEU A 191 11.45 2.49 12.92
C LEU A 191 10.11 2.86 12.28
N LEU A 192 9.70 2.09 11.29
CA LEU A 192 8.31 2.02 10.86
C LEU A 192 7.77 0.65 11.23
N VAL A 193 6.64 0.62 11.94
CA VAL A 193 5.97 -0.60 12.41
C VAL A 193 4.59 -0.70 11.75
N GLY A 194 4.32 -1.85 11.13
CA GLY A 194 3.06 -2.14 10.45
C GLY A 194 3.26 -2.61 9.01
N LEU A 195 2.19 -3.12 8.41
CA LEU A 195 2.20 -3.55 7.02
C LEU A 195 2.19 -2.33 6.09
N ASP A 196 3.05 -2.30 5.08
CA ASP A 196 2.95 -1.34 3.98
C ASP A 196 1.84 -1.77 3.01
N GLY A 197 0.59 -1.47 3.37
CA GLY A 197 -0.58 -1.85 2.58
C GLY A 197 -0.63 -1.20 1.20
N ALA A 198 0.14 -0.13 0.95
CA ALA A 198 0.22 0.51 -0.36
C ALA A 198 1.04 -0.32 -1.36
N ALA A 199 1.97 -1.14 -0.86
CA ALA A 199 2.74 -2.07 -1.68
C ALA A 199 1.96 -3.35 -2.02
N GLU A 200 0.90 -3.65 -1.28
CA GLU A 200 0.11 -4.87 -1.40
C GLU A 200 -1.13 -4.66 -2.29
N GLU A 201 -1.02 -5.06 -3.57
CA GLU A 201 -2.10 -4.96 -4.55
C GLU A 201 -3.45 -5.54 -4.06
N PRO A 202 -3.51 -6.69 -3.37
CA PRO A 202 -4.78 -7.23 -2.87
C PRO A 202 -5.49 -6.29 -1.89
N ILE A 203 -4.74 -5.60 -1.03
CA ILE A 203 -5.28 -4.67 -0.03
C ILE A 203 -5.84 -3.43 -0.72
N VAL A 204 -5.07 -2.82 -1.62
CA VAL A 204 -5.52 -1.64 -2.39
C VAL A 204 -6.76 -1.98 -3.23
N ARG A 205 -6.76 -3.15 -3.90
CA ARG A 205 -7.91 -3.61 -4.70
C ARG A 205 -9.17 -3.80 -3.85
N TYR A 206 -9.03 -4.36 -2.64
CA TYR A 206 -10.15 -4.50 -1.70
C TYR A 206 -10.72 -3.14 -1.33
N ILE A 207 -9.88 -2.21 -0.87
CA ILE A 207 -10.29 -0.88 -0.42
C ILE A 207 -11.01 -0.12 -1.54
N VAL A 208 -10.44 -0.07 -2.75
CA VAL A 208 -11.06 0.62 -3.91
C VAL A 208 -12.42 0.01 -4.26
N THR A 209 -12.52 -1.32 -4.25
CA THR A 209 -13.76 -2.00 -4.63
C THR A 209 -14.84 -1.83 -3.56
N HIS A 210 -14.48 -1.96 -2.28
CA HIS A 210 -15.41 -1.80 -1.17
C HIS A 210 -15.89 -0.35 -1.02
N ALA A 211 -15.00 0.63 -1.18
CA ALA A 211 -15.37 2.04 -1.21
C ALA A 211 -16.33 2.35 -2.37
N ALA A 212 -16.07 1.81 -3.56
CA ALA A 212 -16.96 1.98 -4.71
C ALA A 212 -18.35 1.34 -4.47
N GLU A 213 -18.41 0.12 -3.93
CA GLU A 213 -19.69 -0.52 -3.62
C GLU A 213 -20.44 0.21 -2.48
N SER A 214 -19.74 0.73 -1.47
CA SER A 214 -20.32 1.59 -0.43
C SER A 214 -21.01 2.81 -1.05
N ILE A 215 -20.35 3.49 -1.99
CA ILE A 215 -20.91 4.66 -2.69
C ILE A 215 -22.11 4.27 -3.56
N ARG A 216 -22.05 3.16 -4.31
CA ARG A 216 -23.19 2.67 -5.13
C ARG A 216 -24.44 2.39 -4.30
N ASN A 217 -24.24 1.96 -3.05
CA ASN A 217 -25.33 1.57 -2.15
C ASN A 217 -25.81 2.71 -1.25
N LYS A 218 -25.22 3.92 -1.33
CA LYS A 218 -25.69 5.07 -0.54
C LYS A 218 -27.13 5.44 -0.94
N PRO A 219 -28.04 5.69 0.03
CA PRO A 219 -29.44 6.04 -0.25
C PRO A 219 -29.62 7.33 -1.06
N SER A 220 -28.65 8.26 -0.96
CA SER A 220 -28.62 9.54 -1.67
C SER A 220 -27.95 9.47 -3.04
N ALA A 221 -27.47 8.30 -3.47
CA ALA A 221 -26.91 8.13 -4.80
C ALA A 221 -28.01 8.37 -5.84
N THR A 222 -27.73 9.23 -6.81
CA THR A 222 -28.67 9.68 -7.85
C THR A 222 -29.30 8.46 -8.55
N GLU A 223 -30.61 8.54 -8.87
CA GLU A 223 -31.32 7.48 -9.60
C GLU A 223 -30.52 7.07 -10.85
N GLY A 224 -30.08 5.81 -10.90
CA GLY A 224 -29.24 5.27 -11.98
C GLY A 224 -27.96 4.56 -11.50
N THR A 225 -27.45 4.87 -10.30
CA THR A 225 -26.26 4.18 -9.73
C THR A 225 -26.58 3.08 -8.73
N ARG A 226 -27.83 2.99 -8.28
CA ARG A 226 -28.27 1.97 -7.33
C ARG A 226 -28.48 0.64 -8.04
N ARG A 227 -27.83 -0.42 -7.55
CA ARG A 227 -28.13 -1.79 -7.99
C ARG A 227 -29.48 -2.20 -7.43
N VAL A 228 -30.49 -2.25 -8.29
CA VAL A 228 -31.81 -2.77 -7.95
C VAL A 228 -31.81 -4.27 -8.26
N THR A 229 -31.80 -5.10 -7.23
CA THR A 229 -31.75 -6.57 -7.38
C THR A 229 -33.11 -7.16 -7.69
N SER A 230 -34.19 -6.53 -7.24
CA SER A 230 -35.56 -6.87 -7.62
C SER A 230 -36.48 -5.66 -7.53
N VAL A 231 -37.41 -5.56 -8.47
CA VAL A 231 -38.57 -4.67 -8.39
C VAL A 231 -39.81 -5.54 -8.43
N SER A 232 -40.65 -5.43 -7.41
CA SER A 232 -41.96 -6.07 -7.37
C SER A 232 -43.03 -5.00 -7.44
N ALA A 233 -43.83 -5.01 -8.51
CA ALA A 233 -45.00 -4.17 -8.65
C ALA A 233 -46.20 -5.07 -8.99
N GLU A 234 -47.28 -4.94 -8.22
CA GLU A 234 -48.59 -5.56 -8.52
C GLU A 234 -48.56 -7.07 -8.82
N GLY A 235 -47.72 -7.82 -8.11
CA GLY A 235 -47.63 -9.28 -8.25
C GLY A 235 -46.74 -9.78 -9.39
N GLN A 236 -46.06 -8.88 -10.11
CA GLN A 236 -45.02 -9.21 -11.08
C GLN A 236 -43.66 -8.74 -10.54
N SER A 237 -42.69 -9.66 -10.49
CA SER A 237 -41.32 -9.37 -10.07
C SER A 237 -40.37 -9.40 -11.26
N ILE A 238 -39.64 -8.31 -11.46
CA ILE A 238 -38.50 -8.25 -12.37
C ILE A 238 -37.25 -8.41 -11.51
N SER A 239 -36.58 -9.55 -11.67
CA SER A 239 -35.26 -9.79 -11.08
C SER A 239 -34.22 -9.46 -12.13
N TYR A 240 -33.37 -8.47 -11.83
CA TYR A 240 -32.22 -8.19 -12.69
C TYR A 240 -31.13 -9.21 -12.39
N GLU A 241 -30.28 -9.51 -13.38
CA GLU A 241 -29.11 -10.38 -13.18
C GLU A 241 -28.25 -9.76 -12.06
N GLY A 242 -28.21 -10.45 -10.92
CA GLY A 242 -27.56 -9.97 -9.71
C GLY A 242 -26.05 -9.80 -9.92
N ALA A 243 -25.41 -9.02 -9.06
CA ALA A 243 -23.95 -9.03 -9.00
C ALA A 243 -23.47 -10.50 -8.83
N PRO A 244 -22.38 -10.91 -9.50
CA PRO A 244 -21.84 -12.26 -9.37
C PRO A 244 -21.67 -12.62 -7.89
N ALA A 245 -22.04 -13.85 -7.55
CA ALA A 245 -22.02 -14.31 -6.18
C ALA A 245 -20.59 -14.28 -5.62
N ALA A 246 -20.48 -14.14 -4.30
CA ALA A 246 -19.21 -14.20 -3.60
C ALA A 246 -18.40 -15.43 -4.06
N GLY A 247 -17.11 -15.22 -4.39
CA GLY A 247 -16.24 -16.26 -4.94
C GLY A 247 -16.33 -16.53 -6.45
N GLN A 248 -17.24 -15.90 -7.19
CA GLN A 248 -17.28 -15.99 -8.66
C GLN A 248 -16.30 -15.02 -9.33
N ALA A 249 -15.85 -15.36 -10.54
CA ALA A 249 -15.04 -14.45 -11.35
C ALA A 249 -15.82 -13.15 -11.61
N GLY A 250 -15.20 -12.00 -11.31
CA GLY A 250 -15.84 -10.69 -11.43
C GLY A 250 -16.59 -10.21 -10.18
N ALA A 251 -16.73 -11.05 -9.14
CA ALA A 251 -17.24 -10.62 -7.84
C ALA A 251 -16.29 -9.64 -7.14
N PRO A 252 -16.80 -8.74 -6.28
CA PRO A 252 -15.96 -7.94 -5.41
C PRO A 252 -15.10 -8.84 -4.51
N PRO A 253 -13.83 -8.47 -4.23
CA PRO A 253 -12.99 -9.25 -3.34
C PRO A 253 -13.59 -9.27 -1.94
N GLU A 254 -13.56 -10.44 -1.31
CA GLU A 254 -14.01 -10.60 0.08
C GLU A 254 -12.91 -10.27 1.07
N LEU A 255 -13.29 -9.83 2.26
CA LEU A 255 -12.35 -9.51 3.34
C LEU A 255 -11.49 -10.73 3.73
N ASN A 256 -12.06 -11.94 3.62
CA ASN A 256 -11.34 -13.19 3.85
C ASN A 256 -10.22 -13.49 2.85
N SER A 257 -10.21 -12.85 1.67
CA SER A 257 -9.09 -12.95 0.74
C SER A 257 -7.79 -12.33 1.30
N LEU A 258 -7.91 -11.48 2.33
CA LEU A 258 -6.78 -10.85 3.02
C LEU A 258 -6.28 -11.64 4.23
N ALA A 259 -6.83 -12.84 4.50
CA ALA A 259 -6.51 -13.61 5.70
C ALA A 259 -5.00 -13.90 5.87
N GLY A 260 -4.24 -14.02 4.78
CA GLY A 260 -2.79 -14.23 4.81
C GLY A 260 -1.98 -13.07 5.39
N TYR A 261 -2.55 -11.86 5.44
CA TYR A 261 -1.89 -10.66 5.99
C TYR A 261 -2.24 -10.42 7.47
N ARG A 262 -3.04 -11.30 8.07
CA ARG A 262 -3.45 -11.14 9.47
C ARG A 262 -2.26 -11.21 10.40
N LYS A 263 -2.32 -10.42 11.47
CA LYS A 263 -1.36 -10.52 12.56
C LYS A 263 -1.41 -11.91 13.18
N TYR A 264 -0.31 -12.62 13.09
CA TYR A 264 -0.12 -13.81 13.91
C TYR A 264 -0.06 -13.35 15.36
N LEU A 265 -1.12 -13.65 16.12
CA LEU A 265 -1.10 -13.41 17.56
C LEU A 265 -0.16 -14.45 18.17
N TYR A 266 1.10 -14.08 18.44
CA TYR A 266 1.92 -14.89 19.30
C TYR A 266 1.32 -14.80 20.70
N ARG A 267 0.63 -15.86 21.11
CA ARG A 267 0.13 -15.99 22.48
C ARG A 267 1.20 -16.74 23.27
N PRO A 268 2.04 -16.06 24.07
CA PRO A 268 2.95 -16.78 24.95
C PRO A 268 2.09 -17.65 25.87
N ILE A 269 2.24 -18.97 25.74
CA ILE A 269 1.64 -19.90 26.69
C ILE A 269 2.24 -19.53 28.05
N PRO A 270 1.44 -19.18 29.07
CA PRO A 270 1.98 -18.83 30.38
C PRO A 270 2.86 -20.00 30.84
N VAL A 271 4.17 -19.73 30.94
CA VAL A 271 5.12 -20.72 31.43
C VAL A 271 4.72 -20.95 32.89
N VAL A 272 4.35 -22.18 33.24
CA VAL A 272 4.14 -22.57 34.64
C VAL A 272 5.39 -22.14 35.39
N PRO A 273 5.29 -21.28 36.43
CA PRO A 273 6.45 -20.79 37.15
C PRO A 273 7.31 -21.98 37.57
N ALA A 274 8.56 -22.01 37.12
CA ALA A 274 9.48 -23.07 37.49
C ALA A 274 9.70 -23.01 38.99
N VAL A 275 9.49 -24.13 39.68
CA VAL A 275 9.79 -24.23 41.11
C VAL A 275 11.28 -23.94 41.29
N PRO A 276 11.68 -23.00 42.17
CA PRO A 276 13.09 -22.73 42.41
C PRO A 276 13.80 -24.02 42.87
N TRP A 277 15.07 -24.13 42.48
CA TRP A 277 15.94 -25.24 42.84
C TRP A 277 15.92 -25.48 44.38
N PRO A 278 15.96 -26.74 44.87
CA PRO A 278 16.30 -28.00 44.20
C PRO A 278 15.11 -28.80 43.64
N TYR A 279 13.88 -28.31 43.73
CA TYR A 279 12.68 -29.10 43.42
C TYR A 279 12.24 -29.02 41.96
N GLY A 280 12.82 -28.11 41.16
CA GLY A 280 12.57 -28.01 39.73
C GLY A 280 13.41 -29.00 38.92
N ARG A 281 12.80 -30.06 38.38
CA ARG A 281 13.42 -30.85 37.30
C ARG A 281 13.46 -29.96 36.04
N GLY A 282 14.66 -29.58 35.60
CA GLY A 282 14.88 -28.86 34.34
C GLY A 282 14.22 -29.58 33.15
N ARG A 283 13.57 -28.81 32.28
CA ARG A 283 12.85 -29.36 31.12
C ARG A 283 13.82 -29.94 30.09
N ARG A 284 13.54 -31.18 29.65
CA ARG A 284 13.95 -31.68 28.33
C ARG A 284 13.13 -30.93 27.28
N TYR A 285 13.80 -30.23 26.38
CA TYR A 285 13.17 -29.67 25.18
C TYR A 285 12.68 -30.83 24.30
N SER A 286 11.36 -31.03 24.16
CA SER A 286 10.81 -31.70 22.97
C SER A 286 10.28 -30.62 22.05
N ARG A 287 10.96 -30.44 20.91
CA ARG A 287 10.54 -29.54 19.83
C ARG A 287 9.28 -30.10 19.17
N TRP A 288 8.26 -29.27 19.01
CA TRP A 288 7.27 -29.28 17.93
C TRP A 288 6.93 -27.82 17.64
#